data_AF-A0A8D8BKY0-F1
#
_entry.id   AF-A0A8D8BKY0-F1
#
_cell.length_a   1.000
_cell.length_b   1.000
_cell.length_c   1.000
_cell.angle_alpha   90.00
_cell.angle_beta   90.00
_cell.angle_gamma   90.00
#
_symmetry.space_group_name_H-M   'P 1'
#
loop_
_entity.id
_entity.type
_entity.pdbx_description
1 polymer ?
#
loop_
_entity_poly.entity_id
_entity_poly.type
_entity_poly.pdbx_seq_one_letter_code
_entity_poly.pdbx_strand_id
1 'polypeptide(L)'
;MRCERDAFDTLFDHAPEKLAVVKKSLITFVNKHLNKLNFEAADLGSDFKDGVFLCLLMGLLGGFFVPLHEFHLTPKDTDQMVHNVSFAFELMMDQGLKPKARPEDIVNMDLKSTLRVLYTLFTKYRNIS
;
A
#
# COMPACT_ATOMS: atom_id res chain seq x y z
N MET A 1 8.89 8.50 -13.74
CA MET A 1 7.98 9.64 -13.51
C MET A 1 8.52 10.38 -12.28
N ARG A 2 9.03 11.61 -12.43
CA ARG A 2 9.47 12.41 -11.26
C ARG A 2 8.20 12.96 -10.61
N CYS A 3 7.82 12.43 -9.46
CA CYS A 3 6.66 12.93 -8.74
C CYS A 3 6.96 14.38 -8.31
N GLU A 4 6.09 15.33 -8.69
CA GLU A 4 6.21 16.71 -8.23
C GLU A 4 6.17 16.75 -6.70
N ARG A 5 6.90 17.71 -6.11
CA ARG A 5 6.99 17.84 -4.66
C ARG A 5 5.59 18.00 -4.08
N ASP A 6 5.22 17.14 -3.14
CA ASP A 6 3.88 17.12 -2.56
C ASP A 6 3.90 17.28 -1.03
N ALA A 7 2.73 17.19 -0.41
CA ALA A 7 2.59 17.31 1.04
C ALA A 7 3.38 16.25 1.81
N PHE A 8 3.64 15.07 1.23
CA PHE A 8 4.49 14.05 1.85
C PHE A 8 5.96 14.48 1.87
N ASP A 9 6.46 15.20 0.87
CA ASP A 9 7.83 15.72 0.94
C ASP A 9 7.99 16.71 2.09
N THR A 10 7.08 17.68 2.23
CA THR A 10 7.09 18.62 3.36
C THR A 10 6.94 17.91 4.71
N LEU A 11 6.09 16.89 4.79
CA LEU A 11 5.89 16.09 6.01
C LEU A 11 7.17 15.37 6.44
N PHE A 12 7.90 14.77 5.49
CA PHE A 12 9.17 14.08 5.75
C PHE A 12 10.29 15.06 6.11
N ASP A 13 10.36 16.20 5.44
CA ASP A 13 11.46 17.17 5.61
C ASP A 13 11.33 17.98 6.90
N HIS A 14 10.10 18.27 7.34
CA HIS A 14 9.86 19.33 8.33
C HIS A 14 8.95 18.93 9.50
N ALA A 15 8.33 17.75 9.50
CA ALA A 15 7.36 17.38 10.55
C ALA A 15 7.40 15.88 10.93
N PRO A 16 8.51 15.39 11.49
CA PRO A 16 8.68 13.98 11.88
C PRO A 16 7.62 13.51 12.90
N GLU A 17 7.18 14.38 13.80
CA GLU A 17 6.11 14.09 14.76
C GLU A 17 4.76 13.85 14.08
N LYS A 18 4.43 14.64 13.05
CA LYS A 18 3.21 14.43 12.25
C LYS A 18 3.32 13.17 11.40
N LEU A 19 4.50 12.87 10.88
CA LEU A 19 4.76 11.64 10.13
C LEU A 19 4.48 10.40 11.00
N ALA A 20 4.92 10.41 12.26
CA ALA A 20 4.65 9.30 13.19
C ALA A 20 3.14 9.09 13.42
N VAL A 21 2.36 10.17 13.54
CA VAL A 21 0.90 10.10 13.65
C VAL A 21 0.29 9.51 12.38
N VAL A 22 0.71 9.97 11.20
CA VAL A 22 0.23 9.44 9.91
C VAL A 22 0.55 7.95 9.78
N LYS A 23 1.77 7.51 10.12
CA LYS A 23 2.14 6.09 10.12
C LYS A 23 1.21 5.27 11.01
N LYS A 24 0.96 5.72 12.25
CA LYS A 24 0.07 5.03 13.18
C LYS A 24 -1.36 4.94 12.66
N SER A 25 -1.91 6.02 12.11
CA SER A 25 -3.24 6.02 11.51
C SER A 25 -3.34 5.06 10.32
N LEU A 26 -2.30 4.98 9.49
CA LEU A 26 -2.26 4.06 8.36
C LEU A 26 -2.15 2.60 8.80
N ILE A 27 -1.33 2.28 9.81
CA ILE A 27 -1.29 0.94 10.42
C ILE A 27 -2.68 0.53 10.93
N THR A 28 -3.35 1.40 11.69
CA THR A 28 -4.71 1.13 12.17
C THR A 28 -5.70 0.90 11.02
N PHE A 29 -5.61 1.70 9.95
CA PHE A 29 -6.44 1.54 8.77
C PHE A 29 -6.20 0.20 8.08
N VAL A 30 -4.96 -0.15 7.74
CA VAL A 30 -4.68 -1.41 7.02
C VAL A 30 -5.05 -2.63 7.86
N ASN A 31 -4.76 -2.64 9.17
CA ASN A 31 -5.07 -3.77 10.04
C ASN A 31 -6.57 -3.92 10.31
N LYS A 32 -7.37 -2.83 10.26
CA LYS A 32 -8.84 -2.94 10.29
C LYS A 32 -9.37 -3.88 9.19
N HIS A 33 -8.71 -3.90 8.03
CA HIS A 33 -9.08 -4.73 6.90
C HIS A 33 -8.33 -6.07 6.91
N LEU A 34 -7.00 -6.06 7.00
CA LEU A 34 -6.18 -7.28 6.94
C LEU A 34 -6.50 -8.29 8.04
N ASN A 35 -6.89 -7.83 9.23
CA ASN A 35 -7.28 -8.71 10.34
C ASN A 35 -8.51 -9.58 9.99
N LYS A 36 -9.35 -9.18 9.02
CA LYS A 36 -10.47 -10.00 8.51
C LYS A 36 -9.99 -11.30 7.86
N LEU A 37 -8.73 -11.35 7.45
CA LEU A 37 -8.04 -12.51 6.87
C LEU A 37 -6.95 -13.08 7.82
N ASN A 38 -6.92 -12.65 9.08
CA ASN A 38 -5.89 -13.00 10.07
C ASN A 38 -4.47 -12.56 9.70
N PHE A 39 -4.33 -11.50 8.90
CA PHE A 39 -3.04 -10.84 8.64
C PHE A 39 -2.93 -9.53 9.42
N GLU A 40 -1.72 -9.20 9.85
CA GLU A 40 -1.43 -7.96 10.57
C GLU A 40 -0.12 -7.35 10.04
N ALA A 41 -0.17 -6.06 9.69
CA ALA A 41 1.01 -5.27 9.34
C ALA A 41 1.53 -4.54 10.60
N ALA A 42 2.82 -4.65 10.86
CA ALA A 42 3.52 -4.00 11.97
C ALA A 42 4.45 -2.87 11.50
N ASP A 43 5.15 -3.05 10.37
CA ASP A 43 6.08 -2.09 9.81
C ASP A 43 5.77 -1.75 8.35
N LEU A 44 5.21 -0.56 8.15
CA LEU A 44 4.93 -0.02 6.81
C LEU A 44 6.20 0.20 5.95
N GLY A 45 7.39 0.14 6.54
CA GLY A 45 8.65 0.21 5.81
C GLY A 45 8.97 -1.06 5.01
N SER A 46 8.47 -2.22 5.42
CA SER A 46 8.88 -3.51 4.87
C SER A 46 7.73 -4.46 4.56
N ASP A 47 6.63 -4.43 5.32
CA ASP A 47 5.55 -5.44 5.22
C ASP A 47 4.79 -5.42 3.88
N PHE A 48 4.86 -4.31 3.14
CA PHE A 48 4.20 -4.17 1.84
C PHE A 48 5.13 -4.45 0.65
N LYS A 49 6.43 -4.72 0.90
CA LYS A 49 7.45 -4.83 -0.16
C LYS A 49 7.17 -5.96 -1.15
N ASP A 50 6.50 -7.01 -0.70
CA ASP A 50 6.27 -8.22 -1.48
C ASP A 50 4.96 -8.16 -2.28
N GLY A 51 4.18 -7.08 -2.10
CA GLY A 51 2.91 -6.82 -2.76
C GLY A 51 1.73 -7.66 -2.27
N VAL A 52 1.92 -8.67 -1.42
CA VAL A 52 0.85 -9.58 -0.96
C VAL A 52 -0.19 -8.80 -0.17
N PHE A 53 0.23 -8.00 0.81
CA PHE A 53 -0.68 -7.18 1.59
C PHE A 53 -1.40 -6.12 0.75
N LEU A 54 -0.77 -5.55 -0.28
CA LEU A 54 -1.45 -4.62 -1.20
C LEU A 54 -2.57 -5.32 -1.99
N CYS A 55 -2.30 -6.52 -2.54
CA CYS A 55 -3.31 -7.29 -3.28
C CYS A 55 -4.51 -7.62 -2.38
N LEU A 56 -4.25 -8.20 -1.21
CA LEU A 56 -5.30 -8.58 -0.26
C LEU A 56 -6.09 -7.37 0.22
N LEU A 57 -5.40 -6.28 0.56
CA LEU A 57 -6.03 -5.02 0.98
C LEU A 57 -6.93 -4.46 -0.13
N MET A 58 -6.50 -4.49 -1.40
CA MET A 58 -7.33 -4.03 -2.52
C MET A 58 -8.63 -4.82 -2.67
N GLY A 59 -8.60 -6.15 -2.56
CA GLY A 59 -9.82 -6.96 -2.57
C GLY A 59 -10.76 -6.63 -1.41
N LEU A 60 -10.22 -6.51 -0.20
CA LEU A 60 -10.99 -6.16 1.00
C LEU A 60 -11.63 -4.77 0.92
N LEU A 61 -10.93 -3.78 0.35
CA LEU A 61 -11.43 -2.42 0.18
C LEU A 61 -12.44 -2.31 -0.97
N GLY A 62 -12.21 -3.05 -2.06
CA GLY A 62 -13.09 -3.09 -3.22
C GLY A 62 -14.31 -4.00 -3.07
N GLY A 63 -14.36 -4.82 -2.01
CA GLY A 63 -15.46 -5.75 -1.77
C GLY A 63 -15.46 -6.94 -2.73
N PHE A 64 -14.29 -7.36 -3.22
CA PHE A 64 -14.14 -8.50 -4.13
C PHE A 64 -13.02 -9.45 -3.68
N PHE A 65 -13.07 -10.68 -4.17
CA PHE A 65 -12.01 -11.65 -3.94
C PHE A 65 -10.93 -11.51 -5.01
N VAL A 66 -9.67 -11.44 -4.59
CA VAL A 66 -8.52 -11.45 -5.50
C VAL A 66 -8.13 -12.91 -5.77
N PRO A 67 -8.23 -13.41 -7.01
CA PRO A 67 -7.86 -14.80 -7.29
C PRO A 67 -6.39 -15.06 -6.95
N LEU A 68 -6.12 -16.10 -6.17
CA LEU A 68 -4.78 -16.42 -5.67
C LEU A 68 -3.80 -16.88 -6.76
N HIS A 69 -4.26 -17.09 -8.00
CA HIS A 69 -3.42 -17.41 -9.14
C HIS A 69 -2.97 -16.17 -9.93
N GLU A 70 -3.55 -14.99 -9.66
CA GLU A 70 -3.17 -13.73 -10.32
C GLU A 70 -1.93 -13.07 -9.69
N PHE A 71 -1.58 -13.48 -8.47
CA PHE A 71 -0.44 -12.96 -7.73
C PHE A 71 0.26 -14.05 -6.91
N HIS A 72 1.50 -13.81 -6.52
CA HIS A 72 2.30 -14.74 -5.76
C HIS A 72 2.07 -14.54 -4.25
N LEU A 73 1.42 -15.51 -3.58
CA LEU A 73 1.26 -15.48 -2.11
C LEU A 73 2.59 -15.65 -1.35
N THR A 74 3.59 -16.28 -1.98
CA THR A 74 4.93 -16.47 -1.40
C THR A 74 5.99 -16.10 -2.43
N PRO A 75 6.11 -14.81 -2.78
CA PRO A 75 7.02 -14.37 -3.83
C PRO A 75 8.47 -14.74 -3.49
N LYS A 76 9.18 -15.31 -4.46
CA LYS A 76 10.51 -15.91 -4.28
C LYS A 76 11.66 -15.00 -4.70
N ASP A 77 11.36 -14.02 -5.54
CA ASP A 77 12.34 -13.13 -6.14
C ASP A 77 11.72 -11.73 -6.33
N THR A 78 12.58 -10.77 -6.68
CA THR A 78 12.18 -9.38 -6.89
C THR A 78 11.16 -9.22 -8.02
N ASP A 79 11.24 -10.03 -9.07
CA ASP A 79 10.33 -9.93 -10.21
C ASP A 79 8.90 -10.32 -9.80
N GLN A 80 8.75 -11.36 -8.99
CA GLN A 80 7.45 -11.74 -8.41
C GLN A 80 6.90 -10.67 -7.45
N MET A 81 7.76 -10.01 -6.67
CA MET A 81 7.34 -8.89 -5.81
C MET A 81 6.87 -7.69 -6.64
N VAL A 82 7.61 -7.34 -7.70
CA VAL A 82 7.23 -6.26 -8.63
C VAL A 82 5.93 -6.59 -9.36
N HIS A 83 5.74 -7.84 -9.78
CA HIS A 83 4.49 -8.34 -10.36
C HIS A 83 3.31 -8.10 -9.41
N ASN A 84 3.42 -8.55 -8.16
CA ASN A 84 2.35 -8.37 -7.17
C ASN A 84 1.99 -6.90 -6.94
N VAL A 85 2.98 -6.02 -6.79
CA VAL A 85 2.72 -4.58 -6.58
C VAL A 85 2.10 -3.96 -7.84
N SER A 86 2.55 -4.35 -9.03
CA SER A 86 1.98 -3.90 -10.31
C SER A 86 0.52 -4.32 -10.44
N PHE A 87 0.21 -5.57 -10.12
CA PHE A 87 -1.16 -6.08 -10.11
C PHE A 87 -2.04 -5.35 -9.10
N ALA A 88 -1.56 -5.10 -7.87
CA ALA A 88 -2.31 -4.28 -6.92
C ALA A 88 -2.57 -2.85 -7.42
N PHE A 89 -1.63 -2.28 -8.19
CA PHE A 89 -1.79 -0.97 -8.81
C PHE A 89 -2.81 -0.98 -9.96
N GLU A 90 -2.91 -2.07 -10.71
CA GLU A 90 -3.99 -2.29 -11.69
C GLU A 90 -5.36 -2.33 -10.99
N LEU A 91 -5.48 -3.10 -9.91
CA LEU A 91 -6.69 -3.12 -9.09
C LEU A 91 -7.05 -1.73 -8.55
N MET A 92 -6.07 -0.90 -8.19
CA MET A 92 -6.32 0.50 -7.80
C MET A 92 -6.90 1.31 -8.97
N MET A 93 -6.32 1.17 -10.17
CA MET A 93 -6.77 1.90 -11.36
C MET A 93 -8.18 1.50 -11.78
N ASP A 94 -8.54 0.22 -11.69
CA ASP A 94 -9.89 -0.27 -11.95
C ASP A 94 -10.93 0.33 -10.98
N GLN A 95 -10.50 0.73 -9.78
CA GLN A 95 -11.32 1.43 -8.80
C GLN A 95 -11.27 2.97 -8.96
N GLY A 96 -10.68 3.47 -10.04
CA GLY A 96 -10.53 4.89 -10.35
C GLY A 96 -9.50 5.61 -9.48
N LEU A 97 -8.55 4.89 -8.87
CA LEU A 97 -7.46 5.45 -8.09
C LEU A 97 -6.16 5.44 -8.90
N LYS A 98 -5.36 6.49 -8.73
CA LYS A 98 -4.04 6.57 -9.36
C LYS A 98 -2.95 6.25 -8.32
N PRO A 99 -2.18 5.15 -8.48
CA PRO A 99 -1.01 4.89 -7.66
C PRO A 99 0.01 6.04 -7.78
N LYS A 100 0.52 6.51 -6.63
CA LYS A 100 1.50 7.60 -6.54
C LYS A 100 2.92 7.11 -6.27
N ALA A 101 3.28 5.99 -6.88
CA ALA A 101 4.59 5.36 -6.81
C ALA A 101 4.79 4.48 -8.05
N ARG A 102 6.02 4.05 -8.31
CA ARG A 102 6.25 2.89 -9.18
C ARG A 102 6.26 1.62 -8.35
N PRO A 103 5.93 0.45 -8.93
CA PRO A 103 5.98 -0.82 -8.21
C PRO A 103 7.34 -1.08 -7.54
N GLU A 104 8.43 -0.75 -8.24
CA GLU A 104 9.79 -0.95 -7.74
C GLU A 104 10.10 -0.06 -6.53
N ASP A 105 9.45 1.10 -6.38
CA ASP A 105 9.67 1.96 -5.21
C ASP A 105 9.13 1.27 -3.94
N ILE A 106 8.02 0.52 -4.04
CA ILE A 106 7.48 -0.27 -2.93
C ILE A 106 8.37 -1.47 -2.62
N VAL A 107 8.80 -2.21 -3.64
CA VAL A 107 9.67 -3.38 -3.50
C VAL A 107 11.04 -3.01 -2.89
N ASN A 108 11.55 -1.82 -3.23
CA ASN A 108 12.77 -1.25 -2.67
C ASN A 108 12.58 -0.63 -1.27
N MET A 109 11.41 -0.80 -0.64
CA MET A 109 11.11 -0.32 0.71
C MET A 109 11.21 1.21 0.85
N ASP A 110 10.90 1.96 -0.22
CA ASP A 110 10.78 3.42 -0.12
C ASP A 110 9.55 3.79 0.71
N LEU A 111 9.79 4.06 1.99
CA LEU A 111 8.73 4.37 2.95
C LEU A 111 7.83 5.52 2.46
N LYS A 112 8.40 6.55 1.83
CA LYS A 112 7.62 7.69 1.32
C LYS A 112 6.60 7.25 0.27
N SER A 113 7.02 6.42 -0.68
CA SER A 113 6.16 5.84 -1.72
C SER A 113 5.08 4.91 -1.12
N THR A 114 5.44 4.04 -0.18
CA THR A 114 4.48 3.19 0.51
C THR A 114 3.41 4.01 1.23
N LEU A 115 3.81 5.03 2.00
CA LEU A 115 2.86 5.89 2.69
C LEU A 115 1.96 6.69 1.73
N ARG A 116 2.48 7.16 0.58
CA ARG A 116 1.68 7.83 -0.46
C ARG A 116 0.59 6.93 -1.03
N VAL A 117 0.93 5.67 -1.33
CA VAL A 117 -0.03 4.67 -1.83
C VAL A 117 -1.09 4.38 -0.77
N LEU A 118 -0.67 4.02 0.45
CA LEU A 118 -1.60 3.69 1.54
C LEU A 118 -2.50 4.87 1.93
N TYR A 119 -1.98 6.10 1.88
CA TYR A 119 -2.78 7.30 2.14
C TYR A 119 -3.81 7.59 1.04
N THR A 120 -3.49 7.24 -0.21
CA THR A 120 -4.46 7.31 -1.32
C THR A 120 -5.62 6.36 -1.06
N LEU A 121 -5.34 5.12 -0.63
CA LEU A 121 -6.37 4.15 -0.23
C LEU A 121 -7.16 4.65 0.98
N PHE A 122 -6.49 5.12 2.04
CA PHE A 122 -7.13 5.68 3.23
C PHE A 122 -8.10 6.80 2.87
N THR A 123 -7.69 7.76 2.03
CA THR A 123 -8.54 8.90 1.67
C THR A 123 -9.83 8.46 0.99
N LYS A 124 -9.76 7.45 0.11
CA LYS A 124 -10.93 6.89 -0.58
C LYS A 124 -11.81 6.05 0.33
N TYR A 125 -11.20 5.22 1.19
CA TYR A 125 -11.90 4.12 1.86
C TYR A 125 -12.03 4.26 3.38
N ARG A 126 -11.59 5.36 3.98
CA ARG A 126 -11.65 5.61 5.44
C ARG A 126 -13.02 5.43 6.09
N ASN A 127 -14.11 5.52 5.33
CA ASN A 127 -15.48 5.41 5.82
C ASN A 127 -16.07 4.00 5.63
N ILE A 128 -15.33 3.06 5.04
CA ILE A 128 -15.77 1.67 4.85
C ILE A 128 -15.49 0.86 6.12
N SER A 129 -16.45 0.02 6.50
CA SER A 129 -16.40 -0.85 7.69
C SER A 129 -15.82 -2.22 7.41
#